data_AF-A0A7C1CEF7-F1
#
_entry.id   AF-A0A7C1CEF7-F1
#
_cell.length_a   1.000
_cell.length_b   1.000
_cell.length_c   1.000
_cell.angle_alpha   90.00
_cell.angle_beta   90.00
_cell.angle_gamma   90.00
#
_symmetry.space_group_name_H-M   'P 1'
#
loop_
_entity.id
_entity.type
_entity.pdbx_description
1 polymer ?
#
loop_
_entity_poly.entity_id
_entity_poly.type
_entity_poly.pdbx_seq_one_letter_code
_entity_poly.pdbx_strand_id
1 'polypeptide(L)'
;MRAFRGYTWLFLVVQAVVRVGRKYAVYLPRRVVEELKLREGEKLVLTLEGESIVLRRPTGFFEEARQPPKKLRMAPEEFEKTSVEAQEELLGPSDAQGAA
;
A
#
# COMPACT_ATOMS: atom_id res chain seq x y z
N MET A 1 -38.92 10.23 -11.94
CA MET A 1 -37.70 10.81 -12.55
C MET A 1 -37.05 11.72 -11.50
N ARG A 2 -36.07 11.22 -10.74
CA ARG A 2 -34.62 11.22 -10.99
C ARG A 2 -33.97 12.59 -10.77
N ALA A 3 -33.35 12.76 -9.61
CA ALA A 3 -32.10 13.50 -9.43
C ALA A 3 -31.41 12.99 -8.15
N PHE A 4 -30.71 11.87 -8.32
CA PHE A 4 -29.75 11.34 -7.35
C PHE A 4 -28.63 12.38 -7.24
N ARG A 5 -28.60 13.17 -6.16
CA ARG A 5 -27.59 14.23 -5.97
C ARG A 5 -26.30 13.62 -5.43
N GLY A 6 -25.65 12.85 -6.30
CA GLY A 6 -24.27 12.41 -6.14
C GLY A 6 -23.35 13.60 -6.42
N TYR A 7 -22.75 14.15 -5.37
CA TYR A 7 -21.47 14.84 -5.46
C TYR A 7 -20.57 14.23 -4.39
N THR A 8 -19.93 13.14 -4.81
CA THR A 8 -18.50 12.89 -4.66
C THR A 8 -17.84 13.63 -3.50
N TRP A 9 -17.45 12.88 -2.48
CA TRP A 9 -16.42 13.23 -1.52
C TRP A 9 -15.28 13.95 -2.25
N LEU A 10 -15.27 15.28 -2.16
CA LEU A 10 -14.21 16.11 -2.70
C LEU A 10 -12.98 15.75 -1.87
N PHE A 11 -12.05 14.97 -2.43
CA PHE A 11 -10.81 14.60 -1.75
C PHE A 11 -10.16 15.89 -1.25
N LEU A 12 -10.15 16.09 0.07
CA LEU A 12 -9.44 17.19 0.68
C LEU A 12 -7.95 16.92 0.47
N VAL A 13 -7.35 17.59 -0.51
CA VAL A 13 -5.90 17.56 -0.71
C VAL A 13 -5.32 18.79 -0.03
N VAL A 14 -4.56 18.57 1.06
CA VAL A 14 -3.76 19.62 1.71
C VAL A 14 -2.30 19.41 1.31
N GLN A 15 -1.75 20.36 0.55
CA GLN A 15 -0.34 20.36 0.19
C GLN A 15 0.38 21.48 0.96
N ALA A 16 1.52 21.15 1.57
CA ALA A 16 2.38 22.11 2.24
C ALA A 16 3.84 21.69 2.09
N VAL A 17 4.73 22.66 1.89
CA VAL A 17 6.17 22.44 1.96
C VAL A 17 6.58 22.48 3.43
N VAL A 18 7.20 21.41 3.92
CA VAL A 18 7.67 21.27 5.31
C VAL A 18 9.18 21.05 5.33
N ARG A 19 9.82 21.33 6.46
CA ARG A 19 11.24 21.09 6.67
C ARG A 19 11.45 19.90 7.58
N VAL A 20 12.49 19.11 7.28
CA VAL A 20 12.98 18.06 8.17
C VAL A 20 13.78 18.73 9.30
N GLY A 21 13.32 18.55 10.53
CA GLY A 21 13.94 19.08 11.74
C GLY A 21 15.02 18.17 12.30
N ARG A 22 15.40 18.43 13.56
CA ARG A 22 16.35 17.58 14.30
C ARG A 22 15.83 16.16 14.41
N LYS A 23 16.74 15.18 14.41
CA LYS A 23 16.42 13.75 14.47
C LYS A 23 15.41 13.32 13.40
N TYR A 24 15.42 13.99 12.25
CA TYR A 24 14.53 13.70 11.11
C TYR A 24 13.03 13.88 11.39
N ALA A 25 12.67 14.68 12.40
CA ALA A 25 11.27 14.96 12.71
C ALA A 25 10.63 15.87 11.64
N VAL A 26 9.42 15.54 11.20
CA VAL A 26 8.60 16.39 10.34
C VAL A 26 7.43 16.93 11.16
N TYR A 27 7.34 18.26 11.28
CA TYR A 27 6.23 18.90 11.98
C TYR A 27 5.02 19.01 11.07
N LEU A 28 3.88 18.48 11.52
CA LEU A 28 2.64 18.53 10.77
C LEU A 28 2.05 19.95 10.80
N PRO A 29 1.64 20.51 9.64
CA PRO A 29 0.90 21.76 9.62
C PRO A 29 -0.36 21.68 10.48
N ARG A 30 -0.68 22.75 11.20
CA ARG A 30 -1.84 22.81 12.11
C ARG A 30 -3.14 22.32 11.47
N ARG A 31 -3.40 22.72 10.21
CA ARG A 31 -4.59 22.30 9.46
C ARG A 31 -4.68 20.78 9.27
N VAL A 32 -3.56 20.10 9.06
CA VAL A 32 -3.51 18.63 8.92
C VAL A 32 -3.87 17.96 10.25
N VAL A 33 -3.35 18.48 11.37
CA VAL A 33 -3.65 17.99 12.72
C VAL A 33 -5.14 18.13 13.04
N GLU A 34 -5.72 19.29 12.74
CA GLU A 34 -7.14 19.59 13.00
C GLU A 34 -8.08 18.71 12.15
N GLU A 35 -7.85 18.61 10.84
CA GLU A 35 -8.71 17.83 9.94
C GLU A 35 -8.64 16.33 10.21
N LEU A 36 -7.43 15.81 10.46
CA LEU A 36 -7.25 14.41 10.81
C LEU A 36 -7.53 14.11 12.29
N LYS A 37 -7.83 15.14 13.10
CA LYS A 37 -8.09 15.07 14.55
C LYS A 37 -7.00 14.30 15.31
N LEU A 38 -5.74 14.55 14.96
CA LEU A 38 -4.59 13.88 15.56
C LEU A 38 -4.41 14.35 17.01
N ARG A 39 -3.96 13.45 17.88
CA ARG A 39 -3.65 13.74 19.28
C ARG A 39 -2.16 13.60 19.54
N GLU A 40 -1.63 14.38 20.48
CA GLU A 40 -0.26 14.20 20.96
C GLU A 40 -0.08 12.81 21.56
N GLY A 41 1.05 12.17 21.24
CA GLY A 41 1.35 10.79 21.67
C GLY A 41 0.57 9.69 20.94
N GLU A 42 -0.29 10.03 19.97
CA GLU A 42 -1.00 9.05 19.15
C GLU A 42 -0.02 8.21 18.33
N LYS A 43 -0.19 6.88 18.35
CA LYS A 43 0.64 5.96 17.57
C LYS A 43 0.13 5.89 16.14
N LEU A 44 1.06 5.96 15.18
CA LEU A 44 0.79 5.78 13.75
C LEU A 44 1.75 4.72 13.20
N VAL A 45 1.29 4.01 12.18
CA VAL A 45 2.12 3.13 11.36
C VAL A 45 2.70 3.97 10.23
N LEU A 46 4.02 3.99 10.11
CA LEU A 46 4.74 4.60 8.99
C LEU A 46 5.08 3.51 7.97
N THR A 47 4.67 3.72 6.73
CA THR A 47 5.00 2.85 5.60
C THR A 47 5.74 3.65 4.54
N LEU A 48 6.85 3.10 4.03
CA LEU A 48 7.53 3.62 2.85
C LEU A 48 6.88 3.00 1.60
N GLU A 49 6.35 3.85 0.73
CA GLU A 49 5.73 3.46 -0.54
C GLU A 49 6.45 4.17 -1.68
N GLY A 50 7.42 3.49 -2.30
CA GLY A 50 8.29 4.09 -3.32
C GLY A 50 9.09 5.26 -2.74
N GLU A 51 8.84 6.46 -3.25
CA GLU A 51 9.48 7.71 -2.81
C GLU A 51 8.64 8.50 -1.77
N SER A 52 7.54 7.93 -1.30
CA SER A 52 6.61 8.59 -0.38
C SER A 52 6.53 7.88 0.97
N ILE A 53 6.28 8.65 2.04
CA ILE A 53 5.89 8.10 3.35
C ILE A 53 4.39 8.23 3.55
N VAL A 54 3.76 7.15 4.01
CA VAL A 54 2.34 7.11 4.34
C VAL A 54 2.19 6.81 5.82
N LEU A 55 1.47 7.68 6.54
CA LEU A 55 1.13 7.48 7.95
C LEU A 55 -0.32 7.04 8.05
N ARG A 56 -0.58 5.91 8.71
CA ARG A 56 -1.94 5.41 8.99
C ARG A 56 -2.13 5.14 10.47
N ARG A 57 -3.37 5.25 10.94
CA ARG A 57 -3.71 4.74 12.27
C ARG A 57 -3.53 3.21 12.25
N PRO A 58 -2.99 2.60 13.31
CA PRO A 58 -2.96 1.16 13.43
C PRO A 58 -4.39 0.65 13.36
N THR A 59 -4.71 -0.13 12.34
CA THR A 59 -5.99 -0.82 12.26
C THR A 59 -5.83 -2.19 12.93
N GLY A 60 -6.87 -2.69 13.60
CA GLY A 60 -6.79 -4.01 14.26
C GLY A 60 -6.50 -5.13 13.25
N PHE A 61 -6.04 -6.29 13.74
CA PHE A 61 -5.66 -7.46 12.94
C PHE A 61 -6.63 -7.82 11.79
N PHE A 62 -7.94 -7.59 11.97
CA PHE A 62 -8.98 -7.91 10.98
C PHE A 62 -9.11 -6.91 9.83
N GLU A 63 -8.68 -5.66 10.02
CA GLU A 63 -8.76 -4.60 9.00
C GLU A 63 -7.59 -4.69 8.01
N GLU A 64 -6.40 -5.10 8.48
CA GLU A 64 -5.21 -5.32 7.65
C GLU A 64 -5.45 -6.43 6.61
N ALA A 65 -6.18 -7.49 7.00
CA ALA A 65 -6.52 -8.63 6.14
C ALA A 65 -7.53 -8.30 5.03
N ARG A 66 -8.21 -7.15 5.09
CA ARG A 66 -9.11 -6.65 4.04
C ARG A 66 -8.40 -5.77 3.02
N GLN A 67 -7.16 -5.32 3.28
CA GLN A 67 -6.37 -4.70 2.23
C GLN A 67 -5.91 -5.83 1.29
N PRO A 68 -6.31 -5.81 0.01
CA PRO A 68 -5.80 -6.80 -0.92
C PRO A 68 -4.26 -6.73 -0.86
N PRO A 69 -3.55 -7.87 -0.83
CA PRO A 69 -2.09 -7.87 -0.77
C PRO A 69 -1.60 -6.92 -1.85
N LYS A 70 -0.72 -5.98 -1.46
CA LYS A 70 -0.11 -5.00 -2.36
C LYS A 70 0.30 -5.75 -3.61
N LYS A 71 -0.48 -5.58 -4.68
CA LYS A 71 -0.29 -6.34 -5.92
C LYS A 71 1.15 -6.08 -6.34
N LEU A 72 2.00 -7.09 -6.17
CA LEU A 72 3.15 -7.27 -7.04
C LEU A 72 2.55 -7.20 -8.44
N ARG A 73 2.82 -6.10 -9.15
CA ARG A 73 2.50 -5.97 -10.56
C ARG A 73 3.46 -6.87 -11.30
N MET A 74 3.24 -8.17 -11.20
CA MET A 74 3.89 -9.18 -12.03
C MET A 74 2.86 -9.54 -13.08
N ALA A 75 3.26 -9.48 -14.36
CA ALA A 75 2.37 -9.94 -15.42
C ALA A 75 2.12 -11.45 -15.23
N PRO A 76 0.94 -11.99 -15.58
CA PRO A 76 0.67 -13.41 -15.45
C PRO A 76 1.76 -14.29 -16.10
N GLU A 77 2.31 -13.85 -17.23
CA GLU A 77 3.38 -14.56 -17.94
C GLU A 77 4.68 -14.61 -17.14
N GLU A 78 5.00 -13.56 -16.39
CA GLU A 78 6.20 -13.49 -15.53
C GLU A 78 6.06 -14.39 -14.30
N PHE A 79 4.83 -14.50 -13.75
CA PHE A 79 4.55 -15.39 -12.63
C PHE A 79 4.64 -16.87 -13.04
N GLU A 80 4.06 -17.25 -14.17
CA GLU A 80 4.13 -18.62 -14.68
C GLU A 80 5.57 -19.02 -14.99
N LYS A 81 6.34 -18.15 -15.64
CA LYS A 81 7.74 -18.42 -15.95
C LYS A 81 8.58 -18.62 -14.68
N THR A 82 8.42 -17.74 -13.69
CA THR A 82 9.12 -17.86 -12.40
C THR A 82 8.72 -19.13 -11.66
N SER A 83 7.45 -19.53 -11.76
CA SER A 83 6.93 -20.77 -11.14
C SER A 83 7.53 -22.02 -11.79
N VAL A 84 7.62 -22.05 -13.13
CA VAL A 84 8.19 -23.20 -13.86
C VAL A 84 9.69 -23.30 -13.60
N GLU A 85 10.42 -22.18 -13.63
CA GLU A 85 11.86 -22.16 -13.35
C GLU A 85 12.17 -22.64 -11.92
N ALA A 86 11.39 -22.19 -10.93
CA ALA A 86 11.56 -22.64 -9.54
C ALA A 86 11.21 -24.13 -9.36
N GLN A 87 10.27 -24.66 -10.14
CA GLN A 87 9.91 -26.08 -10.12
C GLN A 87 10.99 -26.93 -10.79
N GLU A 88 11.55 -26.50 -11.91
CA GLU A 88 12.65 -27.19 -12.60
C GLU A 88 13.94 -27.20 -11.78
N GLU A 89 14.23 -26.12 -11.05
CA GLU A 89 15.38 -26.07 -10.14
C GLU A 89 15.24 -27.06 -8.98
N LEU A 90 14.02 -27.26 -8.47
CA LEU A 90 13.76 -28.12 -7.32
C LEU A 90 13.55 -29.60 -7.69
N LEU A 91 12.96 -29.88 -8.85
CA LEU A 91 12.54 -31.22 -9.28
C LEU A 91 13.38 -31.78 -10.43
N GLY A 92 14.26 -30.98 -11.02
CA GLY A 92 14.95 -31.29 -12.28
C GLY A 92 14.08 -30.99 -13.51
N PRO A 93 14.66 -31.01 -14.73
CA PRO A 93 13.91 -30.75 -15.95
C PRO A 93 12.74 -31.74 -16.06
N SER A 94 11.56 -31.21 -16.37
CA SER A 94 10.41 -32.05 -16.68
C SER A 94 10.61 -32.69 -18.05
N ASP A 95 11.42 -33.75 -18.10
CA ASP A 95 11.53 -34.58 -19.29
C ASP A 95 10.14 -35.11 -19.62
N ALA A 96 9.63 -34.68 -20.78
CA ALA A 96 8.44 -35.24 -21.41
C ALA A 96 8.70 -36.72 -21.73
N GLN A 97 8.55 -37.58 -20.71
CA GLN A 97 8.51 -39.03 -20.87
C GLN A 97 7.11 -39.50 -20.48
N GLY A 98 6.30 -39.64 -21.52
CA GLY A 98 4.93 -40.09 -21.45
C GLY A 98 4.16 -39.80 -22.74
N ALA A 99 4.83 -40.00 -23.89
CA ALA A 99 4.12 -40.26 -25.12
C ALA A 99 3.27 -41.53 -24.95
N ALA A 100 2.11 -41.51 -25.59
CA ALA A 100 1.19 -42.64 -25.74
C ALA A 100 1.87 -43.92 -26.25
#